data_AF-Q6MSY0-F1
#
_entry.id   AF-Q6MSY0-F1
#
_cell.length_a   1.000
_cell.length_b   1.000
_cell.length_c   1.000
_cell.angle_alpha   90.00
_cell.angle_beta   90.00
_cell.angle_gamma   90.00
#
_symmetry.space_group_name_H-M   'P 1'
#
loop_
_entity.id
_entity.type
_entity.pdbx_description
1 polymer ?
#
loop_
_entity_poly.entity_id
_entity_poly.type
_entity_poly.pdbx_seq_one_letter_code
_entity_poly.pdbx_strand_id
1 'polypeptide(L)'
;MVYFFKKKKNKILMYALLASLATSLSFGSVIYYSISDANISFETSSNGITDAELTPINNATNDAVVSNRDNKLKPNPEKIIKESEKQEPNKLIIPKKEEKEIKEAANPEIKPEINKPQSRTIRHTTSRSKTKISINGVEVEAEIEGSAGFHVHDQDRTRRITNPTKPYQNHTVGKIISIEVTEELKKSVLNNALVAPDGHEDKGAGLFNNTLMQVFDSELNGAFDVIKALETLEEIGKVNSDFFKNNIERYQKLLDSPKVVDFLKENAKKKYPELKTKFKTKTQEYIWLIHNLDKSKFTTIASRSEKYLKEGLTISPRNAFINENGEIDSHSWGPPAQFNTVTSRMQRDNSEYRIFDYDAWQTRTPGDIDAGNFPGWKKENVTSQFTSKFNFSENDGITVTRLTREKQTNAKDKINTGLVLELDVSNPNAYKKAKNLINKFKTNDEKITSYRIKNMGEVDTSQSFKQILDELPNEIPQLELFFSDKATNTASLIALENKKN
;
A
#
# COMPACT_ATOMS: atom_id res chain seq x y z
N MET A 1 -47.98 28.59 -37.75
CA MET A 1 -46.57 28.16 -37.67
C MET A 1 -45.89 27.89 -39.04
N VAL A 2 -46.52 28.23 -40.19
CA VAL A 2 -45.97 27.91 -41.54
C VAL A 2 -45.35 29.13 -42.27
N TYR A 3 -45.54 30.36 -41.75
CA TYR A 3 -45.06 31.57 -42.42
C TYR A 3 -43.59 31.93 -42.11
N PHE A 4 -42.99 31.35 -41.08
CA PHE A 4 -41.59 31.61 -40.70
C PHE A 4 -40.57 30.87 -41.59
N PHE A 5 -41.00 29.83 -42.32
CA PHE A 5 -40.12 28.94 -43.11
C PHE A 5 -39.93 29.36 -44.58
N LYS A 6 -40.61 30.42 -45.05
CA LYS A 6 -40.54 30.85 -46.47
C LYS A 6 -39.38 31.80 -46.78
N LYS A 7 -38.80 32.50 -45.79
CA LYS A 7 -37.71 33.45 -46.03
C LYS A 7 -36.35 32.74 -46.09
N LYS A 8 -35.58 33.00 -47.15
CA LYS A 8 -34.24 32.39 -47.40
C LYS A 8 -33.28 32.51 -46.20
N LYS A 9 -33.34 33.64 -45.48
CA LYS A 9 -32.55 33.88 -44.26
C LYS A 9 -32.90 32.94 -43.10
N ASN A 10 -34.18 32.57 -42.95
CA ASN A 10 -34.63 31.67 -41.87
C ASN A 10 -34.29 30.21 -42.17
N LYS A 11 -34.23 29.83 -43.45
CA LYS A 11 -33.72 28.49 -43.86
C LYS A 11 -32.23 28.35 -43.57
N ILE A 12 -31.43 29.39 -43.84
CA ILE A 12 -29.99 29.40 -43.53
C ILE A 12 -29.76 29.29 -42.02
N LEU A 13 -30.52 30.04 -41.21
CA LEU A 13 -30.43 29.95 -39.75
C LEU A 13 -30.81 28.55 -39.22
N MET A 14 -31.83 27.92 -39.81
CA MET A 14 -32.23 26.57 -39.45
C MET A 14 -31.19 25.52 -39.86
N TYR A 15 -30.57 25.66 -41.04
CA TYR A 15 -29.47 24.79 -41.45
C TYR A 15 -28.21 25.01 -40.61
N ALA A 16 -27.93 26.24 -40.17
CA ALA A 16 -26.84 26.52 -39.24
C ALA A 16 -27.09 25.90 -37.85
N LEU A 17 -28.33 25.95 -37.36
CA LEU A 17 -28.75 25.30 -36.10
C LEU A 17 -28.75 23.77 -36.20
N LEU A 18 -29.20 23.20 -37.32
CA LEU A 18 -29.12 21.76 -37.56
C LEU A 18 -27.68 21.28 -37.74
N ALA A 19 -26.84 22.07 -38.42
CA ALA A 19 -25.41 21.78 -38.56
C ALA A 19 -24.69 21.89 -37.22
N SER A 20 -25.04 22.86 -36.35
CA SER A 20 -24.45 23.00 -35.01
C SER A 20 -24.91 21.89 -34.05
N LEU A 21 -26.16 21.43 -34.16
CA LEU A 21 -26.66 20.25 -33.43
C LEU A 21 -26.03 18.94 -33.91
N ALA A 22 -25.81 18.78 -35.21
CA ALA A 22 -25.14 17.60 -35.77
C ALA A 22 -23.64 17.56 -35.42
N THR A 23 -22.97 18.72 -35.37
CA THR A 23 -21.57 18.81 -34.92
C THR A 23 -21.43 18.62 -33.40
N SER A 24 -22.36 19.13 -32.58
CA SER A 24 -22.28 18.91 -31.12
C SER A 24 -22.48 17.45 -30.72
N LEU A 25 -23.36 16.71 -31.41
CA LEU A 25 -23.56 15.27 -31.19
C LEU A 25 -22.38 14.41 -31.67
N SER A 26 -21.72 14.80 -32.76
CA SER A 26 -20.54 14.09 -33.27
C SER A 26 -19.28 14.38 -32.47
N PHE A 27 -19.06 15.63 -32.01
CA PHE A 27 -17.97 15.91 -31.07
C PHE A 27 -18.22 15.32 -29.68
N GLY A 28 -19.46 15.32 -29.19
CA GLY A 28 -19.81 14.70 -27.90
C GLY A 28 -19.60 13.18 -27.90
N SER A 29 -19.97 12.50 -28.99
CA SER A 29 -19.74 11.05 -29.15
C SER A 29 -18.28 10.72 -29.45
N VAL A 30 -17.57 11.50 -30.26
CA VAL A 30 -16.12 11.28 -30.49
C VAL A 30 -15.31 11.56 -29.23
N ILE A 31 -15.63 12.61 -28.47
CA ILE A 31 -15.01 12.86 -27.16
C ILE A 31 -15.37 11.69 -26.25
N TYR A 32 -16.66 11.37 -26.04
CA TYR A 32 -17.10 10.25 -25.20
C TYR A 32 -16.41 8.94 -25.57
N TYR A 33 -16.37 8.53 -26.85
CA TYR A 33 -15.65 7.32 -27.29
C TYR A 33 -14.12 7.43 -27.20
N SER A 34 -13.53 8.62 -27.28
CA SER A 34 -12.09 8.84 -27.08
C SER A 34 -11.66 8.87 -25.61
N ILE A 35 -12.57 9.16 -24.69
CA ILE A 35 -12.33 9.12 -23.23
C ILE A 35 -12.97 7.92 -22.54
N SER A 36 -13.85 7.15 -23.19
CA SER A 36 -14.52 5.97 -22.63
C SER A 36 -13.76 4.67 -22.86
N ASP A 37 -12.55 4.70 -23.43
CA ASP A 37 -11.68 3.53 -23.40
C ASP A 37 -11.27 3.28 -21.95
N ALA A 38 -11.71 2.16 -21.42
CA ALA A 38 -11.65 1.74 -20.01
C ALA A 38 -10.22 1.41 -19.51
N ASN A 39 -9.21 2.13 -19.99
CA ASN A 39 -7.79 1.94 -19.65
C ASN A 39 -7.07 3.23 -19.18
N ILE A 40 -7.79 4.32 -18.87
CA ILE A 40 -7.19 5.49 -18.20
C ILE A 40 -7.28 5.34 -16.67
N SER A 41 -6.90 4.17 -16.16
CA SER A 41 -6.30 4.08 -14.84
C SER A 41 -4.78 4.10 -15.06
N PHE A 42 -4.18 5.29 -14.99
CA PHE A 42 -2.73 5.35 -14.80
C PHE A 42 -2.44 4.99 -13.34
N GLU A 43 -2.29 3.69 -13.07
CA GLU A 43 -1.52 3.25 -11.91
C GLU A 43 -0.05 3.54 -12.21
N THR A 44 0.46 4.66 -11.70
CA THR A 44 1.90 4.90 -11.69
C THR A 44 2.51 4.19 -10.48
N SER A 45 2.85 2.91 -10.64
CA SER A 45 3.85 2.30 -9.75
C SER A 45 5.24 2.70 -10.26
N SER A 46 5.77 3.82 -9.76
CA SER A 46 7.16 4.20 -10.00
C SER A 46 8.08 3.30 -9.14
N ASN A 47 8.38 2.11 -9.65
CA ASN A 47 9.56 1.32 -9.27
C ASN A 47 10.53 1.32 -10.46
N GLY A 48 10.88 2.50 -10.98
CA GLY A 48 11.82 2.66 -12.09
C GLY A 48 13.20 3.09 -11.58
N ILE A 49 14.12 2.13 -11.44
CA ILE A 49 15.55 2.40 -11.31
C ILE A 49 16.08 2.67 -12.72
N THR A 50 16.45 3.90 -13.07
CA THR A 50 17.24 4.20 -14.27
C THR A 50 18.27 5.30 -14.01
N ASP A 51 19.48 5.08 -14.53
CA ASP A 51 20.62 6.00 -14.50
C ASP A 51 20.39 7.16 -15.48
N ALA A 52 20.56 8.40 -15.03
CA ALA A 52 20.39 9.59 -15.87
C ALA A 52 21.76 10.13 -16.32
N GLU A 53 22.07 10.03 -17.61
CA GLU A 53 23.05 10.91 -18.27
C GLU A 53 22.36 12.22 -18.69
N LEU A 54 23.00 13.36 -18.45
CA LEU A 54 22.45 14.70 -18.70
C LEU A 54 22.35 15.01 -20.21
N THR A 55 21.16 15.39 -20.68
CA THR A 55 20.98 16.05 -21.98
C THR A 55 21.31 17.55 -21.88
N PRO A 56 21.87 18.18 -22.95
CA PRO A 56 22.33 19.58 -22.90
C PRO A 56 21.18 20.59 -22.94
N ILE A 57 21.46 21.74 -22.31
CA ILE A 57 20.56 22.89 -22.14
C ILE A 57 20.32 23.58 -23.49
N ASN A 58 19.28 23.16 -24.22
CA ASN A 58 18.43 24.01 -25.08
C ASN A 58 17.36 23.14 -25.77
N ASN A 59 16.34 22.72 -25.02
CA ASN A 59 14.98 22.55 -25.54
C ASN A 59 14.02 22.32 -24.38
N ALA A 60 13.17 23.31 -24.14
CA ALA A 60 12.00 23.16 -23.31
C ALA A 60 10.91 22.49 -24.15
N THR A 61 10.26 21.47 -23.59
CA THR A 61 8.84 21.06 -23.70
C THR A 61 8.66 19.55 -23.83
N ASN A 62 7.77 19.03 -22.97
CA ASN A 62 7.14 17.70 -23.00
C ASN A 62 8.01 16.50 -22.57
N ASP A 63 8.25 16.36 -21.26
CA ASP A 63 8.19 15.07 -20.52
C ASP A 63 8.87 15.16 -19.14
N ALA A 64 8.37 16.06 -18.26
CA ALA A 64 8.92 16.23 -16.92
C ALA A 64 8.00 15.64 -15.85
N VAL A 65 8.32 14.41 -15.41
CA VAL A 65 7.99 13.94 -14.05
C VAL A 65 9.34 13.67 -13.37
N VAL A 66 9.76 14.61 -12.52
CA VAL A 66 11.10 14.64 -11.91
C VAL A 66 10.96 14.46 -10.40
N SER A 67 11.47 13.35 -9.87
CA SER A 67 11.51 13.08 -8.42
C SER A 67 12.95 12.79 -7.95
N ASN A 68 13.56 13.84 -7.39
CA ASN A 68 14.59 13.95 -6.36
C ASN A 68 15.65 12.82 -6.13
N ARG A 69 16.90 13.08 -6.54
CA ARG A 69 18.14 12.64 -5.84
C ARG A 69 19.17 13.78 -5.78
N ASP A 70 19.86 13.91 -4.64
CA ASP A 70 20.96 14.86 -4.42
C ASP A 70 22.30 14.24 -4.87
N ASN A 71 22.84 14.72 -6.00
CA ASN A 71 24.12 14.26 -6.56
C ASN A 71 25.32 15.18 -6.21
N LYS A 72 25.23 16.01 -5.16
CA LYS A 72 26.38 16.85 -4.75
C LYS A 72 27.35 16.20 -3.75
N LEU A 73 27.23 14.90 -3.50
CA LEU A 73 28.28 14.16 -2.78
C LEU A 73 29.46 13.91 -3.72
N LYS A 74 30.59 14.60 -3.47
CA LYS A 74 31.84 14.35 -4.19
C LYS A 74 32.44 13.02 -3.73
N PRO A 75 32.73 12.06 -4.64
CA PRO A 75 33.49 10.86 -4.29
C PRO A 75 34.95 11.20 -4.00
N ASN A 76 35.53 10.50 -3.03
CA ASN A 76 36.97 10.47 -2.77
C ASN A 76 37.66 9.73 -3.95
N PRO A 77 38.74 10.25 -4.56
CA PRO A 77 39.33 9.62 -5.75
C PRO A 77 40.04 8.31 -5.39
N GLU A 78 39.41 7.16 -5.68
CA GLU A 78 40.09 5.87 -5.74
C GLU A 78 40.57 5.55 -7.16
N LYS A 79 41.78 4.98 -7.22
CA LYS A 79 42.57 4.69 -8.44
C LYS A 79 41.87 3.71 -9.37
N ILE A 80 41.80 4.08 -10.65
CA ILE A 80 41.32 3.26 -11.77
C ILE A 80 42.24 2.04 -11.96
N ILE A 81 41.67 0.83 -11.92
CA ILE A 81 42.32 -0.41 -12.41
C ILE A 81 41.77 -0.67 -13.81
N LYS A 82 42.66 -0.77 -14.81
CA LYS A 82 42.31 -1.08 -16.21
C LYS A 82 41.85 -2.53 -16.35
N GLU A 83 40.74 -2.70 -17.07
CA GLU A 83 40.16 -3.98 -17.47
C GLU A 83 40.97 -4.61 -18.62
N SER A 84 41.32 -5.89 -18.50
CA SER A 84 42.11 -6.63 -19.48
C SER A 84 41.22 -7.23 -20.59
N GLU A 85 41.66 -7.06 -21.83
CA GLU A 85 41.02 -7.57 -23.05
C GLU A 85 40.84 -9.10 -23.06
N LYS A 86 39.71 -9.55 -23.63
CA LYS A 86 39.38 -10.96 -23.92
C LYS A 86 40.30 -11.51 -25.01
N GLN A 87 40.85 -12.71 -24.81
CA GLN A 87 41.40 -13.56 -25.87
C GLN A 87 40.64 -14.89 -25.97
N GLU A 88 40.42 -15.32 -27.21
CA GLU A 88 39.78 -16.58 -27.63
C GLU A 88 40.54 -17.85 -27.20
N PRO A 89 39.87 -19.01 -27.13
CA PRO A 89 40.42 -20.22 -26.53
C PRO A 89 41.34 -20.94 -27.52
N ASN A 90 42.63 -21.08 -27.16
CA ASN A 90 43.53 -21.97 -27.87
C ASN A 90 44.03 -23.12 -26.99
N LYS A 91 44.15 -24.27 -27.65
CA LYS A 91 44.22 -25.63 -27.13
C LYS A 91 45.41 -25.88 -26.18
N LEU A 92 45.13 -26.74 -25.20
CA LEU A 92 46.09 -27.40 -24.31
C LEU A 92 47.18 -28.15 -25.10
N ILE A 93 48.44 -27.73 -24.90
CA ILE A 93 49.62 -28.57 -25.06
C ILE A 93 50.52 -28.28 -23.86
N ILE A 94 50.84 -29.32 -23.10
CA ILE A 94 51.75 -29.26 -21.94
C ILE A 94 53.14 -29.70 -22.42
N PRO A 95 54.17 -28.83 -22.30
CA PRO A 95 55.55 -29.29 -22.21
C PRO A 95 56.11 -29.10 -20.80
N LYS A 96 56.96 -30.05 -20.43
CA LYS A 96 57.59 -30.25 -19.13
C LYS A 96 58.77 -29.29 -18.92
N LYS A 97 58.96 -28.94 -17.64
CA LYS A 97 59.97 -28.09 -16.98
C LYS A 97 61.42 -28.25 -17.47
N GLU A 98 62.13 -27.14 -17.67
CA GLU A 98 63.59 -27.01 -17.48
C GLU A 98 63.93 -25.65 -16.85
N GLU A 99 64.86 -25.68 -15.90
CA GLU A 99 65.34 -24.60 -15.04
C GLU A 99 66.25 -23.60 -15.76
N LYS A 100 66.12 -22.31 -15.43
CA LYS A 100 67.26 -21.41 -15.26
C LYS A 100 67.03 -20.44 -14.11
N GLU A 101 68.01 -20.41 -13.22
CA GLU A 101 68.17 -19.53 -12.07
C GLU A 101 68.60 -18.09 -12.45
N ILE A 102 67.90 -17.15 -11.79
CA ILE A 102 68.39 -15.95 -11.07
C ILE A 102 68.94 -14.76 -11.89
N LYS A 103 68.27 -13.60 -11.77
CA LYS A 103 68.83 -12.37 -11.16
C LYS A 103 67.74 -11.38 -10.75
N GLU A 104 67.96 -10.78 -9.58
CA GLU A 104 67.07 -9.96 -8.74
C GLU A 104 66.58 -8.66 -9.39
N ALA A 105 65.32 -8.31 -9.12
CA ALA A 105 64.87 -6.93 -9.13
C ALA A 105 63.78 -6.71 -8.06
N ALA A 106 64.17 -5.91 -7.06
CA ALA A 106 63.37 -5.09 -6.15
C ALA A 106 62.16 -5.74 -5.44
N ASN A 107 62.32 -5.90 -4.13
CA ASN A 107 61.29 -6.15 -3.12
C ASN A 107 60.08 -5.19 -3.29
N PRO A 108 58.87 -5.67 -3.61
CA PRO A 108 57.67 -4.83 -3.52
C PRO A 108 57.28 -4.68 -2.04
N GLU A 109 57.15 -3.43 -1.61
CA GLU A 109 56.68 -3.04 -0.28
C GLU A 109 55.46 -3.87 0.14
N ILE A 110 55.55 -4.44 1.35
CA ILE A 110 54.45 -5.13 2.03
C ILE A 110 53.30 -4.13 2.12
N LYS A 111 52.23 -4.35 1.33
CA LYS A 111 50.96 -3.67 1.56
C LYS A 111 50.54 -3.96 3.00
N PRO A 112 50.21 -2.95 3.82
CA PRO A 112 49.72 -3.19 5.16
C PRO A 112 48.50 -4.12 5.06
N GLU A 113 48.59 -5.24 5.77
CA GLU A 113 47.53 -6.21 5.88
C GLU A 113 46.30 -5.48 6.44
N ILE A 114 45.27 -5.30 5.60
CA ILE A 114 43.99 -4.80 6.06
C ILE A 114 43.44 -5.89 6.97
N ASN A 115 43.70 -5.74 8.28
CA ASN A 115 43.00 -6.49 9.31
C ASN A 115 41.51 -6.20 9.13
N LYS A 116 40.81 -7.07 8.41
CA LYS A 116 39.35 -7.12 8.49
C LYS A 116 39.05 -7.30 9.97
N PRO A 117 38.30 -6.40 10.63
CA PRO A 117 37.92 -6.62 12.00
C PRO A 117 37.29 -8.01 12.08
N GLN A 118 37.81 -8.86 12.97
CA GLN A 118 37.18 -10.13 13.31
C GLN A 118 35.82 -9.78 13.92
N SER A 119 34.82 -9.55 13.07
CA SER A 119 33.43 -9.59 13.49
C SER A 119 33.22 -11.03 13.94
N ARG A 120 33.11 -11.22 15.26
CA ARG A 120 32.64 -12.46 15.85
C ARG A 120 31.41 -12.85 15.03
N THR A 121 31.43 -13.99 14.35
CA THR A 121 30.24 -14.48 13.66
C THR A 121 29.22 -14.82 14.73
N ILE A 122 28.35 -13.86 15.06
CA ILE A 122 27.26 -14.07 16.00
C ILE A 122 26.29 -14.99 15.27
N ARG A 123 26.30 -16.27 15.65
CA ARG A 123 25.29 -17.22 15.19
C ARG A 123 23.98 -16.86 15.87
N HIS A 124 23.06 -16.27 15.12
CA HIS A 124 21.68 -16.11 15.55
C HIS A 124 21.05 -17.51 15.65
N THR A 125 20.97 -18.06 16.86
CA THR A 125 20.28 -19.33 17.09
C THR A 125 18.78 -19.05 17.21
N THR A 126 17.99 -19.54 16.26
CA THR A 126 16.55 -19.67 16.44
C THR A 126 16.28 -20.89 17.32
N SER A 127 15.35 -20.78 18.26
CA SER A 127 14.89 -21.93 19.05
C SER A 127 13.54 -22.39 18.52
N ARG A 128 13.35 -23.71 18.46
CA ARG A 128 12.04 -24.30 18.18
C ARG A 128 11.34 -24.60 19.48
N SER A 129 10.06 -24.30 19.54
CA SER A 129 9.22 -24.54 20.71
C SER A 129 7.85 -25.04 20.28
N LYS A 130 7.22 -25.86 21.13
CA LYS A 130 5.81 -26.21 21.00
C LYS A 130 4.99 -25.28 21.89
N THR A 131 3.97 -24.66 21.31
CA THR A 131 3.07 -23.76 22.03
C THR A 131 1.70 -23.76 21.39
N LYS A 132 0.69 -23.34 22.16
CA LYS A 132 -0.63 -23.05 21.62
C LYS A 132 -0.64 -21.71 20.89
N ILE A 133 -1.32 -21.67 19.75
CA ILE A 133 -1.60 -20.46 18.99
C ILE A 133 -3.08 -20.39 18.63
N SER A 134 -3.62 -19.18 18.49
CA SER A 134 -4.96 -18.98 17.96
C SER A 134 -4.94 -18.81 16.45
N ILE A 135 -5.73 -19.61 15.74
CA ILE A 135 -5.98 -19.50 14.30
C ILE A 135 -7.50 -19.43 14.09
N ASN A 136 -8.00 -18.33 13.52
CA ASN A 136 -9.42 -18.11 13.32
C ASN A 136 -10.26 -18.35 14.60
N GLY A 137 -9.75 -17.92 15.76
CA GLY A 137 -10.40 -18.09 17.06
C GLY A 137 -10.29 -19.49 17.68
N VAL A 138 -9.65 -20.46 17.01
CA VAL A 138 -9.43 -21.82 17.52
C VAL A 138 -8.00 -21.94 18.05
N GLU A 139 -7.85 -22.42 19.29
CA GLU A 139 -6.52 -22.73 19.85
C GLU A 139 -6.02 -24.08 19.33
N VAL A 140 -4.80 -24.09 18.79
CA VAL A 140 -4.14 -25.30 18.29
C VAL A 140 -2.69 -25.37 18.74
N GLU A 141 -2.20 -26.59 18.94
CA GLU A 141 -0.79 -26.84 19.19
C GLU A 141 0.03 -26.57 17.91
N ALA A 142 1.14 -25.85 18.05
CA ALA A 142 2.01 -25.48 16.95
C ALA A 142 3.49 -25.64 17.33
N GLU A 143 4.29 -26.09 16.38
CA GLU A 143 5.75 -25.97 16.43
C GLU A 143 6.15 -24.65 15.78
N ILE A 144 6.85 -23.80 16.53
CA ILE A 144 7.26 -22.46 16.12
C ILE A 144 8.77 -22.33 16.22
N GLU A 145 9.37 -21.81 15.16
CA GLU A 145 10.73 -21.30 15.18
C GLU A 145 10.71 -19.82 15.59
N GLY A 146 11.33 -19.48 16.71
CA GLY A 146 11.40 -18.11 17.20
C GLY A 146 12.14 -17.18 16.23
N SER A 147 11.86 -15.87 16.30
CA SER A 147 12.58 -14.88 15.48
C SER A 147 14.08 -14.93 15.77
N ALA A 148 14.90 -14.74 14.74
CA ALA A 148 16.34 -14.57 14.93
C ALA A 148 16.58 -13.45 15.95
N GLY A 149 17.42 -13.71 16.97
CA GLY A 149 17.78 -12.69 17.95
C GLY A 149 18.34 -11.45 17.25
N PHE A 150 18.10 -10.26 17.80
CA PHE A 150 18.59 -9.03 17.19
C PHE A 150 19.93 -8.60 17.78
N HIS A 151 20.86 -8.21 16.92
CA HIS A 151 22.15 -7.66 17.35
C HIS A 151 22.41 -6.33 16.67
N VAL A 152 22.70 -5.31 17.47
CA VAL A 152 23.20 -4.03 16.99
C VAL A 152 24.72 -4.07 17.05
N HIS A 153 25.38 -3.89 15.92
CA HIS A 153 26.83 -3.80 15.89
C HIS A 153 27.31 -2.52 16.58
N ASP A 154 28.33 -2.63 17.43
CA ASP A 154 28.91 -1.48 18.14
C ASP A 154 29.40 -0.40 17.17
N GLN A 155 29.91 -0.79 15.99
CA GLN A 155 30.35 0.14 14.94
C GLN A 155 29.20 1.03 14.44
N ASP A 156 28.00 0.48 14.26
CA ASP A 156 26.83 1.23 13.79
C ASP A 156 26.32 2.18 14.88
N ARG A 157 26.42 1.75 16.15
CA ARG A 157 26.12 2.61 17.30
C ARG A 157 27.11 3.78 17.40
N THR A 158 28.42 3.51 17.29
CA THR A 158 29.46 4.55 17.34
C THR A 158 29.35 5.53 16.17
N ARG A 159 28.99 5.05 14.97
CA ARG A 159 28.80 5.88 13.77
C ARG A 159 27.43 6.57 13.69
N ARG A 160 26.56 6.41 14.70
CA ARG A 160 25.20 6.96 14.72
C ARG A 160 24.34 6.55 13.51
N ILE A 161 24.57 5.36 12.99
CA ILE A 161 23.81 4.78 11.87
C ILE A 161 22.52 4.15 12.39
N THR A 162 22.59 3.49 13.54
CA THR A 162 21.41 2.93 14.19
C THR A 162 20.58 4.02 14.85
N ASN A 163 19.26 3.86 14.83
CA ASN A 163 18.38 4.69 15.64
C ASN A 163 18.86 4.68 17.11
N PRO A 164 19.23 5.85 17.66
CA PRO A 164 19.90 5.94 18.95
C PRO A 164 18.97 5.66 20.13
N THR A 165 17.65 5.83 19.97
CA THR A 165 16.66 5.63 21.03
C THR A 165 16.10 4.22 20.98
N LYS A 166 15.75 3.73 19.78
CA LYS A 166 15.18 2.40 19.58
C LYS A 166 15.74 1.74 18.32
N PRO A 167 16.67 0.77 18.46
CA PRO A 167 17.14 0.01 17.32
C PRO A 167 16.00 -0.61 16.51
N TYR A 168 16.14 -0.65 15.19
CA TYR A 168 15.10 -1.15 14.30
C TYR A 168 15.40 -2.58 13.84
N GLN A 169 14.41 -3.46 13.94
CA GLN A 169 14.46 -4.82 13.41
C GLN A 169 13.30 -5.08 12.47
N ASN A 170 13.55 -5.49 11.23
CA ASN A 170 12.46 -5.74 10.28
C ASN A 170 11.62 -6.97 10.64
N HIS A 171 12.27 -8.07 11.06
CA HIS A 171 11.60 -9.35 11.36
C HIS A 171 11.56 -9.60 12.86
N THR A 172 10.39 -9.54 13.47
CA THR A 172 10.21 -9.79 14.93
C THR A 172 9.28 -10.94 15.27
N VAL A 173 8.59 -11.50 14.28
CA VAL A 173 7.70 -12.64 14.50
C VAL A 173 8.42 -13.96 14.26
N GLY A 174 7.99 -14.99 14.97
CA GLY A 174 8.42 -16.36 14.71
C GLY A 174 7.83 -16.90 13.41
N LYS A 175 8.28 -18.08 13.02
CA LYS A 175 7.78 -18.84 11.87
C LYS A 175 7.05 -20.07 12.37
N ILE A 176 5.81 -20.27 11.92
CA ILE A 176 5.11 -21.53 12.13
C ILE A 176 5.78 -22.60 11.27
N ILE A 177 6.17 -23.71 11.89
CA ILE A 177 6.75 -24.87 11.21
C ILE A 177 5.67 -25.89 10.92
N SER A 178 4.82 -26.17 11.93
CA SER A 178 3.68 -27.06 11.79
C SER A 178 2.61 -26.75 12.82
N ILE A 179 1.37 -27.15 12.54
CA ILE A 179 0.26 -27.13 13.49
C ILE A 179 -0.46 -28.47 13.54
N GLU A 180 -1.12 -28.74 14.67
CA GLU A 180 -2.09 -29.81 14.78
C GLU A 180 -3.42 -29.38 14.14
N VAL A 181 -3.79 -30.02 13.03
CA VAL A 181 -5.05 -29.73 12.33
C VAL A 181 -6.19 -30.54 12.93
N THR A 182 -7.00 -29.87 13.75
CA THR A 182 -8.21 -30.44 14.35
C THR A 182 -9.44 -30.24 13.45
N GLU A 183 -10.48 -31.05 13.64
CA GLU A 183 -11.75 -30.88 12.92
C GLU A 183 -12.45 -29.56 13.25
N GLU A 184 -12.24 -29.04 14.47
CA GLU A 184 -12.71 -27.71 14.87
C GLU A 184 -12.01 -26.61 14.06
N LEU A 185 -10.68 -26.69 13.89
CA LEU A 185 -9.93 -25.75 13.07
C LEU A 185 -10.38 -25.79 11.61
N LYS A 186 -10.56 -26.99 11.03
CA LYS A 186 -11.06 -27.14 9.66
C LYS A 186 -12.42 -26.46 9.46
N LYS A 187 -13.35 -26.67 10.40
CA LYS A 187 -14.66 -26.00 10.39
C LYS A 187 -14.55 -24.49 10.50
N SER A 188 -13.66 -23.98 11.34
CA SER A 188 -13.43 -22.53 11.48
C SER A 188 -12.88 -21.92 10.18
N VAL A 189 -11.85 -22.53 9.58
CA VAL A 189 -11.28 -22.09 8.30
C VAL A 189 -12.33 -22.13 7.18
N LEU A 190 -13.12 -23.20 7.11
CA LEU A 190 -14.23 -23.33 6.17
C LEU A 190 -15.26 -22.20 6.34
N ASN A 191 -15.73 -21.97 7.56
CA ASN A 191 -16.73 -20.93 7.85
C ASN A 191 -16.22 -19.53 7.49
N ASN A 192 -14.94 -19.25 7.75
CA ASN A 192 -14.32 -17.98 7.37
C ASN A 192 -14.24 -17.82 5.85
N ALA A 193 -13.95 -18.87 5.08
CA ALA A 193 -13.98 -18.81 3.62
C ALA A 193 -15.41 -18.59 3.06
N LEU A 194 -16.41 -19.20 3.70
CA LEU A 194 -17.81 -19.09 3.28
C LEU A 194 -18.43 -17.73 3.61
N VAL A 195 -18.16 -17.17 4.79
CA VAL A 195 -18.92 -16.01 5.33
C VAL A 195 -18.01 -14.92 5.92
N ALA A 196 -16.68 -15.05 5.98
CA ALA A 196 -15.74 -14.01 6.46
C ALA A 196 -16.33 -13.01 7.51
N PRO A 197 -16.35 -13.37 8.80
CA PRO A 197 -17.16 -12.69 9.82
C PRO A 197 -16.75 -11.23 10.09
N ASP A 198 -17.65 -10.51 10.77
CA ASP A 198 -17.39 -9.14 11.22
C ASP A 198 -16.14 -9.06 12.11
N GLY A 199 -15.29 -8.06 11.87
CA GLY A 199 -14.02 -7.88 12.59
C GLY A 199 -12.83 -8.64 11.98
N HIS A 200 -13.03 -9.44 10.93
CA HIS A 200 -11.95 -10.03 10.13
C HIS A 200 -11.38 -9.01 9.12
N GLU A 201 -10.09 -9.08 8.79
CA GLU A 201 -9.45 -8.20 7.79
C GLU A 201 -10.12 -8.32 6.41
N ASP A 202 -10.65 -9.51 6.12
CA ASP A 202 -11.40 -9.84 4.91
C ASP A 202 -12.92 -9.81 5.08
N LYS A 203 -13.43 -9.00 6.02
CA LYS A 203 -14.88 -8.79 6.19
C LYS A 203 -15.56 -8.50 4.85
N GLY A 204 -16.65 -9.22 4.57
CA GLY A 204 -17.42 -9.08 3.34
C GLY A 204 -16.76 -9.66 2.09
N ALA A 205 -15.69 -10.46 2.22
CA ALA A 205 -15.04 -11.13 1.10
C ALA A 205 -15.35 -12.63 1.00
N GLY A 206 -16.11 -13.19 1.95
CA GLY A 206 -16.49 -14.60 1.91
C GLY A 206 -17.30 -14.93 0.66
N LEU A 207 -17.37 -16.22 0.33
CA LEU A 207 -18.10 -16.67 -0.85
C LEU A 207 -19.58 -16.24 -0.80
N PHE A 208 -20.26 -16.39 0.34
CA PHE A 208 -21.70 -16.19 0.45
C PHE A 208 -22.14 -14.91 1.17
N ASN A 209 -21.22 -13.97 1.47
CA ASN A 209 -21.55 -12.72 2.16
C ASN A 209 -20.84 -11.48 1.59
N ASN A 210 -20.52 -11.52 0.30
CA ASN A 210 -19.89 -10.40 -0.39
C ASN A 210 -20.89 -9.48 -1.09
N THR A 211 -20.39 -8.36 -1.61
CA THR A 211 -21.18 -7.37 -2.34
C THR A 211 -21.89 -7.95 -3.57
N LEU A 212 -21.30 -8.93 -4.27
CA LEU A 212 -21.95 -9.58 -5.42
C LEU A 212 -23.23 -10.30 -4.97
N MET A 213 -23.20 -11.01 -3.84
CA MET A 213 -24.38 -11.68 -3.29
C MET A 213 -25.49 -10.69 -2.93
N GLN A 214 -25.13 -9.54 -2.35
CA GLN A 214 -26.10 -8.49 -2.03
C GLN A 214 -26.79 -7.93 -3.29
N VAL A 215 -26.02 -7.74 -4.38
CA VAL A 215 -26.55 -7.30 -5.67
C VAL A 215 -27.46 -8.36 -6.29
N PHE A 216 -27.09 -9.65 -6.21
CA PHE A 216 -27.95 -10.73 -6.69
C PHE A 216 -29.25 -10.80 -5.89
N ASP A 217 -29.15 -10.70 -4.56
CA ASP A 217 -30.30 -10.71 -3.67
C ASP A 217 -31.25 -9.54 -3.91
N SER A 218 -30.75 -8.34 -4.21
CA SER A 218 -31.61 -7.17 -4.46
C SER A 218 -32.48 -7.31 -5.70
N GLU A 219 -31.99 -8.01 -6.72
CA GLU A 219 -32.69 -8.16 -8.01
C GLU A 219 -33.48 -9.48 -8.11
N LEU A 220 -32.97 -10.58 -7.55
CA LEU A 220 -33.57 -11.92 -7.71
C LEU A 220 -34.58 -12.28 -6.63
N ASN A 221 -34.46 -11.72 -5.42
CA ASN A 221 -35.40 -12.06 -4.34
C ASN A 221 -36.77 -11.43 -4.62
N GLY A 222 -37.75 -12.28 -4.91
CA GLY A 222 -39.12 -11.85 -5.22
C GLY A 222 -39.33 -11.42 -6.67
N ALA A 223 -38.37 -11.64 -7.56
CA ALA A 223 -38.51 -11.33 -8.98
C ALA A 223 -39.69 -12.11 -9.59
N PHE A 224 -40.66 -11.37 -10.15
CA PHE A 224 -41.77 -11.96 -10.91
C PHE A 224 -41.29 -12.53 -12.27
N ASP A 225 -40.35 -11.83 -12.91
CA ASP A 225 -39.68 -12.26 -14.14
C ASP A 225 -38.17 -12.41 -13.89
N VAL A 226 -37.74 -13.65 -13.69
CA VAL A 226 -36.34 -13.99 -13.42
C VAL A 226 -35.44 -13.66 -14.60
N ILE A 227 -35.92 -13.82 -15.84
CA ILE A 227 -35.08 -13.57 -17.02
C ILE A 227 -34.78 -12.07 -17.14
N LYS A 228 -35.81 -11.23 -16.94
CA LYS A 228 -35.62 -9.78 -16.93
C LYS A 228 -34.68 -9.32 -15.81
N ALA A 229 -34.80 -9.89 -14.62
CA ALA A 229 -33.88 -9.58 -13.51
C ALA A 229 -32.42 -9.96 -13.85
N LEU A 230 -32.22 -11.10 -14.52
CA LEU A 230 -30.88 -11.53 -14.96
C LEU A 230 -30.30 -10.63 -16.05
N GLU A 231 -31.12 -10.08 -16.93
CA GLU A 231 -30.68 -9.08 -17.92
C GLU A 231 -30.17 -7.81 -17.24
N THR A 232 -30.91 -7.30 -16.24
CA THR A 232 -30.48 -6.15 -15.44
C THR A 232 -29.16 -6.42 -14.72
N LEU A 233 -29.01 -7.60 -14.11
CA LEU A 233 -27.76 -7.99 -13.44
C LEU A 233 -26.58 -8.11 -14.42
N GLU A 234 -26.83 -8.60 -15.64
CA GLU A 234 -25.80 -8.66 -16.68
C GLU A 234 -25.40 -7.27 -17.17
N GLU A 235 -26.34 -6.32 -17.28
CA GLU A 235 -26.04 -4.91 -17.60
C GLU A 235 -25.21 -4.25 -16.49
N ILE A 236 -25.56 -4.47 -15.22
CA ILE A 236 -24.76 -4.01 -14.07
C ILE A 236 -23.36 -4.62 -14.11
N GLY A 237 -23.28 -5.91 -14.45
CA GLY A 237 -22.02 -6.64 -14.60
C GLY A 237 -21.14 -6.10 -15.72
N LYS A 238 -21.72 -5.62 -16.83
CA LYS A 238 -20.95 -4.99 -17.92
C LYS A 238 -20.31 -3.67 -17.51
N VAL A 239 -21.00 -2.86 -16.70
CA VAL A 239 -20.45 -1.60 -16.16
C VAL A 239 -19.31 -1.86 -15.19
N ASN A 240 -19.36 -2.98 -14.45
CA ASN A 240 -18.36 -3.36 -13.44
C ASN A 240 -17.68 -4.69 -13.82
N SER A 241 -17.20 -4.80 -15.07
CA SER A 241 -16.79 -6.07 -15.69
C SER A 241 -15.77 -6.85 -14.88
N ASP A 242 -14.72 -6.19 -14.39
CA ASP A 242 -13.62 -6.85 -13.70
C ASP A 242 -14.06 -7.37 -12.33
N PHE A 243 -14.81 -6.56 -11.59
CA PHE A 243 -15.37 -6.97 -10.30
C PHE A 243 -16.31 -8.18 -10.44
N PHE A 244 -17.22 -8.15 -11.42
CA PHE A 244 -18.15 -9.25 -11.66
C PHE A 244 -17.44 -10.51 -12.10
N LYS A 245 -16.52 -10.38 -13.07
CA LYS A 245 -15.73 -11.50 -13.59
C LYS A 245 -14.92 -12.17 -12.49
N ASN A 246 -14.13 -11.40 -11.73
CA ASN A 246 -13.29 -11.93 -10.65
C ASN A 246 -14.12 -12.64 -9.56
N ASN A 247 -15.35 -12.17 -9.28
CA ASN A 247 -16.21 -12.82 -8.29
C ASN A 247 -16.92 -14.08 -8.84
N ILE A 248 -17.34 -14.09 -10.11
CA ILE A 248 -17.95 -15.27 -10.75
C ILE A 248 -16.91 -16.39 -10.93
N GLU A 249 -15.67 -16.06 -11.27
CA GLU A 249 -14.57 -17.02 -11.45
C GLU A 249 -14.35 -17.93 -10.23
N ARG A 250 -14.65 -17.43 -9.02
CA ARG A 250 -14.58 -18.18 -7.75
C ARG A 250 -15.55 -19.37 -7.69
N TYR A 251 -16.56 -19.40 -8.55
CA TYR A 251 -17.54 -20.47 -8.65
C TYR A 251 -17.38 -21.30 -9.91
N GLN A 252 -16.67 -20.78 -10.91
CA GLN A 252 -16.71 -21.26 -12.29
C GLN A 252 -16.42 -22.76 -12.41
N LYS A 253 -15.43 -23.27 -11.67
CA LYS A 253 -15.11 -24.72 -11.62
C LYS A 253 -16.32 -25.57 -11.24
N LEU A 254 -17.05 -25.18 -10.21
CA LEU A 254 -18.29 -25.85 -9.84
C LEU A 254 -19.36 -25.66 -10.92
N LEU A 255 -19.56 -24.43 -11.39
CA LEU A 255 -20.64 -24.09 -12.33
C LEU A 255 -20.52 -24.78 -13.69
N ASP A 256 -19.28 -25.03 -14.15
CA ASP A 256 -18.99 -25.75 -15.39
C ASP A 256 -19.03 -27.27 -15.20
N SER A 257 -19.02 -27.74 -13.95
CA SER A 257 -19.16 -29.16 -13.61
C SER A 257 -20.63 -29.59 -13.66
N PRO A 258 -20.94 -30.81 -14.16
CA PRO A 258 -22.29 -31.37 -14.07
C PRO A 258 -22.77 -31.56 -12.62
N LYS A 259 -21.84 -31.57 -11.65
CA LYS A 259 -22.14 -31.72 -10.22
C LYS A 259 -22.79 -30.49 -9.59
N VAL A 260 -22.79 -29.32 -10.24
CA VAL A 260 -23.41 -28.08 -9.70
C VAL A 260 -24.84 -28.29 -9.20
N VAL A 261 -25.59 -29.15 -9.91
CA VAL A 261 -27.00 -29.44 -9.63
C VAL A 261 -27.20 -30.07 -8.24
N ASP A 262 -26.19 -30.78 -7.72
CA ASP A 262 -26.24 -31.39 -6.39
C ASP A 262 -26.06 -30.37 -5.26
N PHE A 263 -25.44 -29.23 -5.56
CA PHE A 263 -25.18 -28.13 -4.63
C PHE A 263 -26.27 -27.05 -4.65
N LEU A 264 -27.29 -27.18 -5.51
CA LEU A 264 -28.42 -26.26 -5.54
C LEU A 264 -29.38 -26.47 -4.37
N LYS A 265 -30.09 -25.42 -3.96
CA LYS A 265 -31.28 -25.51 -3.11
C LYS A 265 -32.33 -26.43 -3.76
N GLU A 266 -33.10 -27.17 -2.96
CA GLU A 266 -34.03 -28.20 -3.47
C GLU A 266 -35.07 -27.66 -4.45
N ASN A 267 -35.59 -26.46 -4.22
CA ASN A 267 -36.51 -25.78 -5.14
C ASN A 267 -35.82 -25.38 -6.45
N ALA A 268 -34.56 -24.94 -6.39
CA ALA A 268 -33.79 -24.55 -7.55
C ALA A 268 -33.39 -25.76 -8.40
N LYS A 269 -33.00 -26.87 -7.77
CA LYS A 269 -32.71 -28.14 -8.46
C LYS A 269 -33.85 -28.57 -9.39
N LYS A 270 -35.10 -28.40 -8.95
CA LYS A 270 -36.30 -28.70 -9.75
C LYS A 270 -36.54 -27.71 -10.90
N LYS A 271 -36.25 -26.42 -10.69
CA LYS A 271 -36.47 -25.35 -11.68
C LYS A 271 -35.38 -25.27 -12.75
N TYR A 272 -34.16 -25.67 -12.41
CA TYR A 272 -32.99 -25.48 -13.26
C TYR A 272 -33.13 -26.11 -14.66
N PRO A 273 -33.64 -27.34 -14.85
CA PRO A 273 -33.81 -27.91 -16.19
C PRO A 273 -34.72 -27.07 -17.11
N GLU A 274 -35.77 -26.47 -16.55
CA GLU A 274 -36.70 -25.60 -17.30
C GLU A 274 -36.07 -24.24 -17.62
N LEU A 275 -35.36 -23.64 -16.66
CA LEU A 275 -34.72 -22.33 -16.85
C LEU A 275 -33.47 -22.40 -17.72
N LYS A 276 -32.77 -23.53 -17.72
CA LYS A 276 -31.53 -23.71 -18.49
C LYS A 276 -31.71 -23.43 -19.98
N THR A 277 -32.87 -23.77 -20.54
CA THR A 277 -33.19 -23.51 -21.96
C THR A 277 -33.64 -22.07 -22.23
N LYS A 278 -33.92 -21.29 -21.18
CA LYS A 278 -34.41 -19.90 -21.25
C LYS A 278 -33.32 -18.86 -21.03
N PHE A 279 -32.16 -19.24 -20.45
CA PHE A 279 -31.03 -18.31 -20.31
C PHE A 279 -30.51 -17.88 -21.69
N LYS A 280 -30.31 -16.57 -21.86
CA LYS A 280 -29.81 -16.00 -23.12
C LYS A 280 -28.29 -16.07 -23.22
N THR A 281 -27.61 -16.01 -22.07
CA THR A 281 -26.14 -16.04 -22.00
C THR A 281 -25.66 -16.96 -20.89
N LYS A 282 -24.39 -17.38 -20.98
CA LYS A 282 -23.74 -18.18 -19.94
C LYS A 282 -23.64 -17.41 -18.62
N THR A 283 -23.44 -16.09 -18.68
CA THR A 283 -23.41 -15.21 -17.51
C THR A 283 -24.72 -15.24 -16.74
N GLN A 284 -25.86 -15.21 -17.43
CA GLN A 284 -27.18 -15.33 -16.79
C GLN A 284 -27.34 -16.69 -16.07
N GLU A 285 -26.90 -17.77 -16.72
CA GLU A 285 -26.88 -19.10 -16.10
C GLU A 285 -26.01 -19.10 -14.83
N TYR A 286 -24.81 -18.53 -14.87
CA TYR A 286 -23.92 -18.45 -13.71
C TYR A 286 -24.49 -17.63 -12.57
N ILE A 287 -25.00 -16.43 -12.84
CA ILE A 287 -25.63 -15.56 -11.83
C ILE A 287 -26.76 -16.32 -11.13
N TRP A 288 -27.64 -16.95 -11.92
CA TRP A 288 -28.76 -17.70 -11.38
C TRP A 288 -28.30 -18.89 -10.53
N LEU A 289 -27.33 -19.67 -11.03
CA LEU A 289 -26.79 -20.81 -10.30
C LEU A 289 -26.17 -20.38 -8.97
N ILE A 290 -25.32 -19.34 -8.98
CA ILE A 290 -24.64 -18.82 -7.78
C ILE A 290 -25.66 -18.41 -6.71
N HIS A 291 -26.69 -17.64 -7.07
CA HIS A 291 -27.76 -17.22 -6.15
C HIS A 291 -28.53 -18.41 -5.53
N ASN A 292 -28.58 -19.52 -6.26
CA ASN A 292 -29.33 -20.72 -5.89
C ASN A 292 -28.48 -21.86 -5.31
N LEU A 293 -27.18 -21.64 -5.11
CA LEU A 293 -26.35 -22.56 -4.35
C LEU A 293 -26.82 -22.63 -2.89
N ASP A 294 -26.78 -23.83 -2.33
CA ASP A 294 -27.06 -24.09 -0.92
C ASP A 294 -25.76 -24.09 -0.14
N LYS A 295 -25.52 -23.01 0.63
CA LYS A 295 -24.33 -22.85 1.46
C LYS A 295 -24.08 -24.05 2.38
N SER A 296 -25.13 -24.71 2.87
CA SER A 296 -25.01 -25.82 3.83
C SER A 296 -24.37 -27.08 3.22
N LYS A 297 -24.30 -27.17 1.89
CA LYS A 297 -23.72 -28.32 1.17
C LYS A 297 -22.19 -28.23 1.04
N PHE A 298 -21.58 -27.08 1.32
CA PHE A 298 -20.12 -26.90 1.30
C PHE A 298 -19.54 -27.15 2.69
N THR A 299 -19.15 -28.41 2.94
CA THR A 299 -18.80 -28.90 4.29
C THR A 299 -17.32 -29.25 4.47
N THR A 300 -16.53 -29.20 3.41
CA THR A 300 -15.12 -29.63 3.43
C THR A 300 -14.21 -28.62 2.74
N ILE A 301 -12.96 -28.59 3.19
CA ILE A 301 -11.87 -27.92 2.49
C ILE A 301 -11.13 -28.92 1.61
N ALA A 302 -10.55 -28.46 0.50
CA ALA A 302 -9.78 -29.31 -0.40
C ALA A 302 -8.47 -29.79 0.26
N SER A 303 -7.99 -30.96 -0.16
CA SER A 303 -6.75 -31.58 0.35
C SER A 303 -5.52 -30.66 0.24
N ARG A 304 -5.46 -29.84 -0.82
CA ARG A 304 -4.43 -28.81 -1.01
C ARG A 304 -4.46 -27.76 0.09
N SER A 305 -5.65 -27.24 0.41
CA SER A 305 -5.82 -26.29 1.51
C SER A 305 -5.54 -26.91 2.87
N GLU A 306 -5.88 -28.18 3.09
CA GLU A 306 -5.52 -28.90 4.32
C GLU A 306 -4.00 -29.04 4.48
N LYS A 307 -3.25 -29.27 3.38
CA LYS A 307 -1.78 -29.31 3.42
C LYS A 307 -1.19 -27.97 3.88
N TYR A 308 -1.65 -26.86 3.31
CA TYR A 308 -1.21 -25.52 3.72
C TYR A 308 -1.63 -25.20 5.16
N LEU A 309 -2.80 -25.66 5.58
CA LEU A 309 -3.25 -25.49 6.95
C LEU A 309 -2.29 -26.16 7.94
N LYS A 310 -1.75 -27.35 7.63
CA LYS A 310 -0.72 -28.02 8.47
C LYS A 310 0.56 -27.20 8.64
N GLU A 311 0.87 -26.32 7.70
CA GLU A 311 2.00 -25.39 7.75
C GLU A 311 1.64 -24.07 8.45
N GLY A 312 0.42 -23.94 8.98
CA GLY A 312 -0.08 -22.74 9.63
C GLY A 312 -0.64 -21.70 8.66
N LEU A 313 -0.91 -22.06 7.40
CA LEU A 313 -1.43 -21.14 6.39
C LEU A 313 -2.93 -21.35 6.16
N THR A 314 -3.73 -20.31 6.34
CA THR A 314 -5.19 -20.36 6.20
C THR A 314 -5.66 -19.85 4.85
N ILE A 315 -6.80 -20.37 4.37
CA ILE A 315 -7.48 -19.87 3.17
C ILE A 315 -7.75 -18.38 3.32
N SER A 316 -7.34 -17.57 2.32
CA SER A 316 -7.76 -16.18 2.21
C SER A 316 -9.19 -16.12 1.64
N PRO A 317 -10.19 -15.56 2.37
CA PRO A 317 -11.55 -15.45 1.86
C PRO A 317 -11.66 -14.78 0.49
N ARG A 318 -10.87 -13.73 0.20
CA ARG A 318 -10.86 -13.06 -1.12
C ARG A 318 -10.43 -13.97 -2.27
N ASN A 319 -9.60 -14.95 -1.98
CA ASN A 319 -9.04 -15.88 -2.97
C ASN A 319 -9.68 -17.27 -2.90
N ALA A 320 -10.67 -17.44 -2.03
CA ALA A 320 -11.40 -18.69 -1.89
C ALA A 320 -12.26 -18.94 -3.13
N PHE A 321 -12.30 -20.19 -3.57
CA PHE A 321 -13.12 -20.68 -4.67
C PHE A 321 -13.72 -22.05 -4.33
N ILE A 322 -14.74 -22.45 -5.08
CA ILE A 322 -15.38 -23.76 -4.97
C ILE A 322 -14.94 -24.63 -6.15
N ASN A 323 -14.36 -25.81 -5.88
CA ASN A 323 -13.95 -26.72 -6.93
C ASN A 323 -15.12 -27.55 -7.50
N GLU A 324 -14.83 -28.39 -8.49
CA GLU A 324 -15.80 -29.20 -9.22
C GLU A 324 -16.54 -30.21 -8.31
N ASN A 325 -15.96 -30.53 -7.14
CA ASN A 325 -16.49 -31.46 -6.14
C ASN A 325 -17.21 -30.75 -4.98
N GLY A 326 -17.32 -29.42 -5.00
CA GLY A 326 -17.90 -28.65 -3.90
C GLY A 326 -17.00 -28.51 -2.67
N GLU A 327 -15.69 -28.74 -2.82
CA GLU A 327 -14.73 -28.49 -1.76
C GLU A 327 -14.23 -27.04 -1.84
N ILE A 328 -14.00 -26.42 -0.68
CA ILE A 328 -13.50 -25.05 -0.61
C ILE A 328 -11.98 -25.05 -0.68
N ASP A 329 -11.43 -24.26 -1.60
CA ASP A 329 -10.00 -24.12 -1.81
C ASP A 329 -9.63 -22.66 -2.04
N SER A 330 -8.34 -22.36 -2.24
CA SER A 330 -7.87 -20.98 -2.42
C SER A 330 -6.82 -20.85 -3.52
N HIS A 331 -6.72 -19.66 -4.11
CA HIS A 331 -5.58 -19.25 -4.92
C HIS A 331 -4.40 -18.75 -4.07
N SER A 332 -4.64 -18.39 -2.80
CA SER A 332 -3.61 -17.94 -1.86
C SER A 332 -3.93 -18.33 -0.41
N TRP A 333 -2.87 -18.57 0.37
CA TRP A 333 -2.97 -18.82 1.81
C TRP A 333 -2.05 -17.86 2.55
N GLY A 334 -2.50 -17.42 3.71
CA GLY A 334 -1.76 -16.47 4.55
C GLY A 334 -1.55 -17.03 5.96
N PRO A 335 -0.47 -16.63 6.64
CA PRO A 335 -0.32 -16.93 8.06
C PRO A 335 -1.33 -16.13 8.89
N PRO A 336 -1.66 -16.57 10.12
CA PRO A 336 -2.37 -15.78 11.10
C PRO A 336 -1.68 -14.42 11.31
N ALA A 337 -2.46 -13.38 11.65
CA ALA A 337 -1.96 -12.01 11.80
C ALA A 337 -0.68 -11.90 12.65
N GLN A 338 -0.63 -12.61 13.79
CA GLN A 338 0.51 -12.61 14.72
C GLN A 338 1.81 -13.21 14.17
N PHE A 339 1.74 -13.95 13.05
CA PHE A 339 2.88 -14.55 12.36
C PHE A 339 3.11 -13.95 10.96
N ASN A 340 2.29 -12.98 10.56
CA ASN A 340 2.49 -12.25 9.33
C ASN A 340 3.57 -11.18 9.55
N THR A 341 4.76 -11.43 8.97
CA THR A 341 5.93 -10.55 9.13
C THR A 341 5.67 -9.13 8.66
N VAL A 342 4.87 -8.95 7.61
CA VAL A 342 4.60 -7.64 7.00
C VAL A 342 3.65 -6.83 7.86
N THR A 343 2.46 -7.37 8.16
CA THR A 343 1.46 -6.63 8.93
C THR A 343 1.91 -6.43 10.38
N SER A 344 2.56 -7.43 10.99
CA SER A 344 3.11 -7.30 12.35
C SER A 344 4.19 -6.22 12.42
N ARG A 345 5.09 -6.15 11.43
CA ARG A 345 6.06 -5.05 11.35
C ARG A 345 5.36 -3.71 11.23
N MET A 346 4.40 -3.57 10.32
CA MET A 346 3.69 -2.30 10.11
C MET A 346 2.93 -1.85 11.35
N GLN A 347 2.24 -2.76 12.04
CA GLN A 347 1.54 -2.47 13.29
C GLN A 347 2.51 -2.04 14.38
N ARG A 348 3.65 -2.73 14.51
CA ARG A 348 4.71 -2.33 15.44
C ARG A 348 5.29 -0.95 15.09
N ASP A 349 5.57 -0.69 13.82
CA ASP A 349 6.11 0.59 13.37
C ASP A 349 5.12 1.74 13.69
N ASN A 350 3.82 1.50 13.48
CA ASN A 350 2.77 2.46 13.81
C ASN A 350 2.57 2.63 15.32
N SER A 351 2.65 1.55 16.09
CA SER A 351 2.38 1.56 17.54
C SER A 351 3.60 1.95 18.38
N GLU A 352 4.82 1.80 17.88
CA GLU A 352 6.04 1.97 18.69
C GLU A 352 6.97 3.08 18.21
N TYR A 353 6.99 3.41 16.92
CA TYR A 353 7.94 4.37 16.34
C TYR A 353 7.31 5.71 15.95
N ARG A 354 5.98 5.84 16.06
CA ARG A 354 5.28 7.11 15.87
C ARG A 354 5.09 7.82 17.20
N ILE A 355 5.12 9.15 17.18
CA ILE A 355 4.76 9.98 18.34
C ILE A 355 3.25 9.93 18.58
N PHE A 356 2.47 10.25 17.55
CA PHE A 356 1.03 9.96 17.52
C PHE A 356 0.81 8.54 17.03
N ASP A 357 1.11 7.58 17.90
CA ASP A 357 1.01 6.15 17.60
C ASP A 357 -0.43 5.64 17.54
N TYR A 358 -0.58 4.47 16.91
CA TYR A 358 -1.84 3.76 16.86
C TYR A 358 -1.60 2.27 16.60
N ASP A 359 -2.50 1.43 17.12
CA ASP A 359 -2.36 -0.03 17.10
C ASP A 359 -3.11 -0.66 15.92
N ALA A 360 -2.59 -0.41 14.71
CA ALA A 360 -3.11 -0.98 13.47
C ALA A 360 -1.99 -1.10 12.43
N TRP A 361 -2.01 -2.13 11.59
CA TRP A 361 -1.02 -2.27 10.53
C TRP A 361 -1.25 -1.29 9.37
N GLN A 362 -2.49 -0.84 9.17
CA GLN A 362 -2.85 0.08 8.11
C GLN A 362 -2.11 1.41 8.26
N THR A 363 -1.65 1.96 7.14
CA THR A 363 -1.12 3.32 7.12
C THR A 363 -2.26 4.34 7.15
N ARG A 364 -1.96 5.57 7.56
CA ARG A 364 -2.88 6.70 7.34
C ARG A 364 -3.22 6.84 5.86
N THR A 365 -4.47 7.17 5.54
CA THR A 365 -4.89 7.45 4.16
C THR A 365 -4.26 8.76 3.68
N PRO A 366 -4.18 9.04 2.35
CA PRO A 366 -3.71 10.33 1.86
C PRO A 366 -4.48 11.52 2.47
N GLY A 367 -5.79 11.39 2.65
CA GLY A 367 -6.62 12.39 3.32
C GLY A 367 -6.26 12.59 4.78
N ASP A 368 -6.01 11.50 5.53
CA ASP A 368 -5.56 11.60 6.93
C ASP A 368 -4.16 12.17 7.05
N ILE A 369 -3.26 11.85 6.11
CA ILE A 369 -1.90 12.40 6.06
C ILE A 369 -1.96 13.90 5.79
N ASP A 370 -2.79 14.36 4.84
CA ASP A 370 -2.93 15.78 4.53
C ASP A 370 -3.59 16.55 5.69
N ALA A 371 -4.68 16.01 6.23
CA ALA A 371 -5.41 16.60 7.34
C ALA A 371 -4.67 16.47 8.69
N GLY A 372 -3.65 15.61 8.81
CA GLY A 372 -2.96 15.35 10.08
C GLY A 372 -3.85 14.63 11.10
N ASN A 373 -4.71 13.74 10.62
CA ASN A 373 -5.49 12.86 11.45
C ASN A 373 -4.66 11.62 11.80
N PHE A 374 -4.82 11.12 13.02
CA PHE A 374 -4.16 9.91 13.48
C PHE A 374 -5.24 8.98 14.07
N PRO A 375 -5.29 7.69 13.68
CA PRO A 375 -6.27 6.76 14.22
C PRO A 375 -6.21 6.70 15.76
N GLY A 376 -7.36 6.80 16.43
CA GLY A 376 -7.43 6.79 17.90
C GLY A 376 -7.03 8.11 18.57
N TRP A 377 -6.91 9.20 17.81
CA TRP A 377 -6.64 10.55 18.33
C TRP A 377 -7.74 11.53 17.92
N LYS A 378 -8.26 12.25 18.90
CA LYS A 378 -9.18 13.37 18.70
C LYS A 378 -8.39 14.64 18.39
N LYS A 379 -8.76 15.32 17.31
CA LYS A 379 -8.17 16.60 16.87
C LYS A 379 -9.07 17.78 17.23
N GLU A 380 -8.48 18.81 17.83
CA GLU A 380 -9.15 20.06 18.18
C GLU A 380 -8.35 21.26 17.64
N ASN A 381 -9.02 22.21 16.96
CA ASN A 381 -8.38 23.45 16.55
C ASN A 381 -8.33 24.43 17.74
N VAL A 382 -7.11 24.83 18.11
CA VAL A 382 -6.83 25.68 19.27
C VAL A 382 -6.06 26.95 18.86
N THR A 383 -6.09 27.30 17.58
CA THR A 383 -5.34 28.41 16.98
C THR A 383 -5.62 29.74 17.68
N SER A 384 -6.88 30.03 17.97
CA SER A 384 -7.33 31.26 18.65
C SER A 384 -6.66 31.49 20.01
N GLN A 385 -6.19 30.43 20.68
CA GLN A 385 -5.48 30.53 21.98
C GLN A 385 -4.09 31.18 21.83
N PHE A 386 -3.53 31.20 20.61
CA PHE A 386 -2.16 31.63 20.34
C PHE A 386 -2.05 32.89 19.48
N THR A 387 -3.11 33.30 18.78
CA THR A 387 -3.12 34.43 17.82
C THR A 387 -2.65 35.73 18.48
N SER A 388 -3.28 36.13 19.59
CA SER A 388 -2.91 37.36 20.32
C SER A 388 -1.52 37.25 20.95
N LYS A 389 -1.17 36.09 21.53
CA LYS A 389 0.12 35.86 22.21
C LYS A 389 1.29 35.97 21.24
N PHE A 390 1.14 35.46 20.01
CA PHE A 390 2.23 35.38 19.04
C PHE A 390 2.12 36.33 17.85
N ASN A 391 1.07 37.16 17.81
CA ASN A 391 0.81 38.20 16.81
C ASN A 391 0.65 37.65 15.38
N PHE A 392 -0.31 36.73 15.22
CA PHE A 392 -0.74 36.22 13.91
C PHE A 392 -2.27 36.10 13.86
N SER A 393 -2.80 36.00 12.64
CA SER A 393 -4.23 35.82 12.35
C SER A 393 -4.50 34.39 11.90
N GLU A 394 -5.71 33.88 12.13
CA GLU A 394 -6.14 32.56 11.64
C GLU A 394 -6.08 32.45 10.10
N ASN A 395 -6.17 33.59 9.39
CA ASN A 395 -6.07 33.65 7.93
C ASN A 395 -4.62 33.72 7.42
N ASP A 396 -3.61 33.70 8.29
CA ASP A 396 -2.20 33.77 7.88
C ASP A 396 -1.64 32.45 7.36
N GLY A 397 -2.45 31.39 7.22
CA GLY A 397 -1.98 30.05 6.87
C GLY A 397 -1.27 29.35 8.04
N ILE A 398 -1.64 29.70 9.27
CA ILE A 398 -1.06 29.16 10.50
C ILE A 398 -2.17 28.50 11.30
N THR A 399 -2.03 27.21 11.56
CA THR A 399 -3.00 26.45 12.37
C THR A 399 -2.29 25.78 13.54
N VAL A 400 -2.89 25.87 14.72
CA VAL A 400 -2.45 25.14 15.91
C VAL A 400 -3.56 24.17 16.31
N THR A 401 -3.24 22.89 16.37
CA THR A 401 -4.20 21.85 16.76
C THR A 401 -3.68 21.03 17.93
N ARG A 402 -4.58 20.64 18.82
CA ARG A 402 -4.30 19.72 19.92
C ARG A 402 -4.82 18.34 19.55
N LEU A 403 -3.95 17.34 19.65
CA LEU A 403 -4.31 15.94 19.51
C LEU A 403 -4.39 15.30 20.89
N THR A 404 -5.52 14.69 21.21
CA THR A 404 -5.74 13.96 22.47
C THR A 404 -6.07 12.51 22.16
N ARG A 405 -5.35 11.58 22.79
CA ARG A 405 -5.59 10.14 22.63
C ARG A 405 -6.97 9.79 23.17
N GLU A 406 -7.77 9.11 22.36
CA GLU A 406 -9.15 8.73 22.74
C GLU A 406 -9.17 7.73 23.90
N LYS A 407 -8.23 6.77 23.88
CA LYS A 407 -8.03 5.79 24.96
C LYS A 407 -6.70 6.06 25.65
N GLN A 408 -6.73 6.72 26.79
CA GLN A 408 -5.51 7.07 27.52
C GLN A 408 -4.70 5.84 27.93
N THR A 409 -3.37 5.99 27.96
CA THR A 409 -2.43 4.95 28.38
C THR A 409 -1.45 5.47 29.43
N ASN A 410 -1.03 4.58 30.33
CA ASN A 410 0.03 4.82 31.30
C ASN A 410 1.36 4.17 30.87
N ALA A 411 1.44 3.68 29.62
CA ALA A 411 2.64 3.08 29.09
C ALA A 411 3.79 4.10 29.08
N LYS A 412 4.98 3.63 29.49
CA LYS A 412 6.19 4.44 29.48
C LYS A 412 6.49 4.90 28.04
N ASP A 413 6.98 6.14 27.92
CA ASP A 413 7.37 6.76 26.64
C ASP A 413 6.20 6.98 25.65
N LYS A 414 4.95 6.90 26.13
CA LYS A 414 3.74 7.24 25.36
C LYS A 414 3.15 8.56 25.79
N ILE A 415 2.67 9.33 24.80
CA ILE A 415 1.93 10.57 25.04
C ILE A 415 0.42 10.34 24.96
N ASN A 416 -0.33 11.15 25.72
CA ASN A 416 -1.79 11.22 25.67
C ASN A 416 -2.31 12.54 25.09
N THR A 417 -1.47 13.57 25.03
CA THR A 417 -1.76 14.85 24.40
C THR A 417 -0.52 15.37 23.68
N GLY A 418 -0.71 16.08 22.58
CA GLY A 418 0.36 16.78 21.87
C GLY A 418 -0.16 17.96 21.07
N LEU A 419 0.67 18.99 20.96
CA LEU A 419 0.37 20.21 20.22
C LEU A 419 1.03 20.15 18.84
N VAL A 420 0.27 20.49 17.79
CA VAL A 420 0.72 20.45 16.40
C VAL A 420 0.67 21.86 15.83
N LEU A 421 1.82 22.35 15.36
CA LEU A 421 1.92 23.60 14.60
C LEU A 421 1.97 23.28 13.11
N GLU A 422 0.98 23.75 12.38
CA GLU A 422 0.90 23.64 10.92
C GLU A 422 1.08 25.00 10.27
N LEU A 423 1.98 25.06 9.29
CA LEU A 423 2.31 26.23 8.50
C LEU A 423 2.05 25.91 7.03
N ASP A 424 1.00 26.50 6.45
CA ASP A 424 0.78 26.46 5.00
C ASP A 424 1.55 27.61 4.35
N VAL A 425 2.74 27.29 3.83
CA VAL A 425 3.66 28.29 3.31
C VAL A 425 3.33 28.74 1.88
N SER A 426 2.26 28.21 1.28
CA SER A 426 1.65 28.84 0.10
C SER A 426 1.06 30.22 0.44
N ASN A 427 0.69 30.43 1.72
CA ASN A 427 0.35 31.74 2.25
C ASN A 427 1.64 32.53 2.55
N PRO A 428 1.86 33.71 1.92
CA PRO A 428 3.06 34.51 2.15
C PRO A 428 3.26 34.93 3.61
N ASN A 429 2.18 35.06 4.39
CA ASN A 429 2.26 35.44 5.80
C ASN A 429 2.80 34.29 6.66
N ALA A 430 2.35 33.05 6.43
CA ALA A 430 2.88 31.88 7.12
C ALA A 430 4.38 31.77 6.92
N TYR A 431 4.85 31.84 5.67
CA TYR A 431 6.26 31.76 5.34
C TYR A 431 7.08 32.86 6.03
N LYS A 432 6.64 34.14 5.93
CA LYS A 432 7.33 35.28 6.55
C LYS A 432 7.39 35.17 8.07
N LYS A 433 6.37 34.61 8.72
CA LYS A 433 6.26 34.51 10.18
C LYS A 433 6.85 33.22 10.74
N ALA A 434 7.04 32.18 9.92
CA ALA A 434 7.42 30.82 10.33
C ALA A 434 8.59 30.79 11.32
N LYS A 435 9.73 31.40 10.96
CA LYS A 435 10.92 31.43 11.82
C LYS A 435 10.62 32.03 13.20
N ASN A 436 9.96 33.19 13.24
CA ASN A 436 9.65 33.87 14.49
C ASN A 436 8.67 33.04 15.34
N LEU A 437 7.65 32.45 14.70
CA LEU A 437 6.67 31.60 15.39
C LEU A 437 7.33 30.37 16.01
N ILE A 438 8.15 29.65 15.25
CA ILE A 438 8.89 28.48 15.76
C ILE A 438 9.74 28.89 16.96
N ASN A 439 10.46 30.01 16.88
CA ASN A 439 11.26 30.52 18.00
C ASN A 439 10.40 30.85 19.24
N LYS A 440 9.24 31.51 19.07
CA LYS A 440 8.32 31.81 20.17
C LYS A 440 7.74 30.55 20.82
N PHE A 441 7.45 29.52 20.02
CA PHE A 441 6.94 28.24 20.54
C PHE A 441 7.99 27.46 21.33
N LYS A 442 9.30 27.64 21.05
CA LYS A 442 10.36 27.01 21.87
C LYS A 442 10.34 27.48 23.32
N THR A 443 9.96 28.75 23.55
CA THR A 443 9.93 29.37 24.88
C THR A 443 8.54 29.32 25.52
N ASN A 444 7.57 28.65 24.88
CA ASN A 444 6.22 28.50 25.40
C ASN A 444 6.14 27.34 26.40
N ASP A 445 5.26 27.44 27.39
CA ASP A 445 5.06 26.38 28.40
C ASP A 445 4.57 25.07 27.75
N GLU A 446 3.60 25.17 26.84
CA GLU A 446 3.14 24.04 26.02
C GLU A 446 4.02 23.93 24.78
N LYS A 447 4.93 22.94 24.78
CA LYS A 447 5.84 22.67 23.67
C LYS A 447 5.07 22.08 22.48
N ILE A 448 5.52 22.41 21.26
CA ILE A 448 5.04 21.75 20.05
C ILE A 448 5.61 20.33 19.98
N THR A 449 4.71 19.37 19.82
CA THR A 449 5.02 17.96 19.61
C THR A 449 5.30 17.66 18.15
N SER A 450 4.54 18.27 17.23
CA SER A 450 4.71 18.06 15.79
C SER A 450 4.69 19.35 15.00
N TYR A 451 5.66 19.51 14.12
CA TYR A 451 5.70 20.60 13.15
C TYR A 451 5.30 20.06 11.78
N ARG A 452 4.34 20.73 11.13
CA ARG A 452 3.86 20.39 9.79
C ARG A 452 4.06 21.59 8.89
N ILE A 453 4.88 21.47 7.84
CA ILE A 453 5.14 22.57 6.89
C ILE A 453 4.57 22.15 5.54
N LYS A 454 3.44 22.74 5.17
CA LYS A 454 2.69 22.41 3.96
C LYS A 454 3.09 23.28 2.78
N ASN A 455 2.95 22.74 1.57
CA ASN A 455 3.09 23.45 0.29
C ASN A 455 4.47 24.11 0.09
N MET A 456 5.52 23.46 0.55
CA MET A 456 6.90 23.93 0.37
C MET A 456 7.24 24.00 -1.12
N GLY A 457 7.62 25.19 -1.60
CA GLY A 457 7.99 25.41 -2.99
C GLY A 457 6.83 25.67 -3.96
N GLU A 458 5.58 25.79 -3.47
CA GLU A 458 4.41 26.08 -4.32
C GLU A 458 4.47 27.48 -4.95
N VAL A 459 4.85 28.49 -4.16
CA VAL A 459 4.91 29.89 -4.61
C VAL A 459 6.18 30.16 -5.40
N ASP A 460 7.29 29.58 -4.96
CA ASP A 460 8.61 29.74 -5.59
C ASP A 460 9.41 28.44 -5.38
N THR A 461 9.75 27.77 -6.47
CA THR A 461 10.48 26.49 -6.47
C THR A 461 11.91 26.62 -5.93
N SER A 462 12.44 27.85 -5.90
CA SER A 462 13.76 28.19 -5.35
C SER A 462 13.69 28.68 -3.90
N GLN A 463 12.49 28.79 -3.32
CA GLN A 463 12.28 29.29 -1.96
C GLN A 463 13.11 28.51 -0.93
N SER A 464 13.93 29.23 -0.16
CA SER A 464 14.85 28.62 0.80
C SER A 464 14.19 28.46 2.18
N PHE A 465 14.06 27.21 2.62
CA PHE A 465 13.53 26.86 3.94
C PHE A 465 14.61 26.71 5.01
N LYS A 466 15.89 26.83 4.67
CA LYS A 466 17.00 26.55 5.59
C LYS A 466 16.87 27.34 6.89
N GLN A 467 16.56 28.64 6.81
CA GLN A 467 16.42 29.49 8.00
C GLN A 467 15.22 29.13 8.88
N ILE A 468 14.18 28.54 8.31
CA ILE A 468 13.00 28.06 9.04
C ILE A 468 13.33 26.73 9.72
N LEU A 469 13.97 25.81 8.99
CA LEU A 469 14.34 24.48 9.49
C LEU A 469 15.47 24.54 10.54
N ASP A 470 16.45 25.43 10.38
CA ASP A 470 17.51 25.68 11.39
C ASP A 470 16.89 26.09 12.73
N GLU A 471 15.79 26.85 12.66
CA GLU A 471 15.04 27.35 13.81
C GLU A 471 14.18 26.28 14.46
N LEU A 472 14.04 25.05 13.96
CA LEU A 472 13.35 23.99 14.71
C LEU A 472 14.09 23.68 16.03
N PRO A 473 13.40 23.19 17.08
CA PRO A 473 14.06 22.77 18.32
C PRO A 473 15.08 21.67 18.06
N ASN A 474 16.08 21.51 18.93
CA ASN A 474 17.10 20.46 18.77
C ASN A 474 16.53 19.04 18.94
N GLU A 475 15.44 18.91 19.68
CA GLU A 475 14.67 17.68 19.82
C GLU A 475 13.31 17.92 19.17
N ILE A 476 13.02 17.17 18.11
CA ILE A 476 11.81 17.31 17.29
C ILE A 476 11.09 15.96 17.34
N PRO A 477 10.06 15.80 18.20
CA PRO A 477 9.38 14.51 18.28
C PRO A 477 8.80 14.10 16.93
N GLN A 478 8.19 15.02 16.20
CA GLN A 478 7.66 14.76 14.86
C GLN A 478 7.80 15.97 13.93
N LEU A 479 8.20 15.69 12.69
CA LEU A 479 8.30 16.66 11.60
C LEU A 479 7.64 16.07 10.35
N GLU A 480 6.70 16.81 9.76
CA GLU A 480 6.10 16.48 8.47
C GLU A 480 6.34 17.63 7.49
N LEU A 481 6.99 17.33 6.37
CA LEU A 481 7.33 18.29 5.32
C LEU A 481 6.57 17.89 4.05
N PHE A 482 5.73 18.78 3.54
CA PHE A 482 4.95 18.54 2.32
C PHE A 482 5.47 19.46 1.23
N PHE A 483 6.09 18.84 0.22
CA PHE A 483 6.60 19.54 -0.95
C PHE A 483 5.51 19.65 -2.01
N SER A 484 5.46 20.80 -2.66
CA SER A 484 4.74 20.97 -3.92
C SER A 484 5.32 20.05 -5.00
N ASP A 485 4.50 19.67 -5.98
CA ASP A 485 4.92 18.92 -7.15
C ASP A 485 5.95 19.67 -8.01
N LYS A 486 6.01 21.00 -7.87
CA LYS A 486 6.97 21.88 -8.56
C LYS A 486 8.28 22.07 -7.77
N ALA A 487 8.33 21.65 -6.51
CA ALA A 487 9.46 21.95 -5.64
C ALA A 487 10.68 21.07 -5.97
N THR A 488 11.71 21.68 -6.57
CA THR A 488 12.97 20.99 -6.94
C THR A 488 14.10 21.21 -5.93
N ASN A 489 13.94 22.14 -4.98
CA ASN A 489 14.98 22.52 -4.03
C ASN A 489 14.80 21.85 -2.65
N THR A 490 15.56 20.78 -2.41
CA THR A 490 15.62 20.09 -1.10
C THR A 490 16.87 20.46 -0.28
N ALA A 491 17.73 21.36 -0.77
CA ALA A 491 19.00 21.70 -0.12
C ALA A 491 18.84 22.25 1.30
N SER A 492 17.66 22.77 1.63
CA SER A 492 17.33 23.25 2.97
C SER A 492 17.29 22.14 4.03
N LEU A 493 17.12 20.88 3.64
CA LEU A 493 17.07 19.73 4.57
C LEU A 493 18.38 19.51 5.32
N ILE A 494 19.51 20.06 4.85
CA ILE A 494 20.78 20.05 5.58
C ILE A 494 20.67 20.66 6.99
N ALA A 495 19.72 21.58 7.20
CA ALA A 495 19.42 22.17 8.51
C ALA A 495 18.98 21.14 9.57
N LEU A 496 18.55 19.95 9.13
CA LEU A 496 18.05 18.89 9.99
C LEU A 496 19.16 17.91 10.45
N GLU A 497 20.35 17.96 9.86
CA GLU A 497 21.44 16.98 10.07
C GLU A 497 21.79 16.75 11.55
N ASN A 498 21.75 17.82 12.36
CA ASN A 498 22.12 17.79 13.77
C ASN A 498 20.92 17.82 14.73
N LYS A 499 19.70 17.70 14.21
CA LYS A 499 18.48 17.63 15.02
C LYS A 499 18.28 16.18 15.49
N LYS A 500 17.84 16.01 16.73
CA LYS A 500 17.48 14.72 17.30
C LYS A 500 15.99 14.47 17.06
N ASN A 501 15.68 13.26 16.62
CA ASN A 501 14.32 12.76 16.40
C ASN A 501 14.03 11.59 17.32
#